data_AF-A0A6C0DV64-F1
#
_entry.id   AF-A0A6C0DV64-F1
#
_cell.length_a   1.000
_cell.length_b   1.000
_cell.length_c   1.000
_cell.angle_alpha   90.00
_cell.angle_beta   90.00
_cell.angle_gamma   90.00
#
_symmetry.space_group_name_H-M   'P 1'
#
loop_
_entity.id
_entity.type
_entity.pdbx_description
1 polymer ?
#
loop_
_entity_poly.entity_id
_entity_poly.type
_entity_poly.pdbx_seq_one_letter_code
_entity_poly.pdbx_strand_id
1 'polypeptide(L)'
;MLIIPFIHNVVDQNSIQVHTIKVLTIGGRGIWEEDNSLNLDKDILNPNDIYRKGTTIKFDKQLQICEVNTEKTKISDFYKWDEIAFEDTETFCWRTYVYLSGNGSANWLDIPTSEILGKYKIRDLIAKIIQKK
;
A
#
# COMPACT_ATOMS: atom_id res chain seq x y z
N MET A 1 -7.56 -13.07 -7.31
CA MET A 1 -6.32 -12.29 -7.24
C MET A 1 -6.47 -11.28 -6.13
N LEU A 2 -5.46 -11.17 -5.27
CA LEU A 2 -5.41 -10.14 -4.22
C LEU A 2 -4.51 -9.00 -4.68
N ILE A 3 -4.93 -7.77 -4.41
CA ILE A 3 -4.30 -6.56 -4.95
C ILE A 3 -4.12 -5.56 -3.82
N ILE A 4 -2.92 -5.00 -3.71
CA ILE A 4 -2.65 -3.88 -2.81
C ILE A 4 -1.98 -2.76 -3.60
N PRO A 5 -2.76 -1.73 -3.98
CA PRO A 5 -2.21 -0.47 -4.43
C PRO A 5 -1.47 0.23 -3.29
N PHE A 6 -0.30 0.79 -3.57
CA PHE A 6 0.47 1.54 -2.59
C PHE A 6 1.11 2.79 -3.19
N ILE A 7 1.39 3.76 -2.33
CA ILE A 7 2.22 4.93 -2.61
C ILE A 7 3.40 4.85 -1.65
N HIS A 8 4.60 5.08 -2.14
CA HIS A 8 5.80 5.10 -1.30
C HIS A 8 6.61 6.36 -1.60
N ASN A 9 6.74 7.22 -0.59
CA ASN A 9 7.57 8.41 -0.64
C ASN A 9 8.70 8.26 0.38
N VAL A 10 9.88 8.75 0.02
CA VAL A 10 11.04 8.80 0.90
C VAL A 10 11.55 10.23 0.95
N VAL A 11 11.81 10.72 2.15
CA VAL A 11 12.46 12.01 2.39
C VAL A 11 13.66 11.79 3.28
N ASP A 12 14.82 12.28 2.87
CA ASP A 12 16.03 12.30 3.69
C ASP A 12 16.04 13.55 4.59
N GLN A 13 16.16 13.36 5.90
CA GLN A 13 16.36 14.42 6.89
C GLN A 13 17.48 14.03 7.84
N ASN A 14 18.56 14.81 7.89
CA ASN A 14 19.65 14.66 8.88
C ASN A 14 20.17 13.21 9.01
N SER A 15 20.42 12.51 7.91
CA SER A 15 20.86 11.09 7.87
C SER A 15 19.79 10.06 8.32
N ILE A 16 18.52 10.47 8.35
CA ILE A 16 17.36 9.60 8.57
C ILE A 16 16.51 9.62 7.29
N GLN A 17 16.16 8.45 6.80
CA GLN A 17 15.17 8.24 5.77
C GLN A 17 13.79 8.08 6.40
N VAL A 18 12.90 9.01 6.06
CA VAL A 18 11.49 8.99 6.43
C VAL A 18 10.71 8.33 5.30
N HIS A 19 10.35 7.07 5.47
CA HIS A 19 9.50 6.34 4.54
C HIS A 19 8.05 6.58 4.91
N THR A 20 7.29 7.19 4.01
CA THR A 20 5.83 7.29 4.10
C THR A 20 5.21 6.32 3.10
N ILE A 21 4.58 5.26 3.60
CA ILE A 21 3.90 4.25 2.80
C ILE A 21 2.40 4.42 2.99
N LYS A 22 1.66 4.65 1.91
CA LYS A 22 0.20 4.57 1.91
C LYS A 22 -0.24 3.30 1.22
N VAL A 23 -1.14 2.56 1.85
CA VAL A 23 -1.69 1.31 1.35
C VAL A 23 -3.18 1.50 1.14
N LEU A 24 -3.68 1.19 -0.06
CA LEU A 24 -5.11 1.23 -0.33
C LEU A 24 -5.73 -0.06 0.19
N THR A 25 -6.83 0.09 0.92
CA THR A 25 -7.51 -0.96 1.65
C THR A 25 -9.01 -0.78 1.53
N ILE A 26 -9.79 -1.85 1.74
CA ILE A 26 -11.27 -1.81 1.72
C ILE A 26 -11.77 -1.85 3.17
N GLY A 27 -12.59 -0.88 3.58
CA GLY A 27 -13.02 -0.74 4.97
C GLY A 27 -11.84 -0.76 5.94
N GLY A 28 -10.71 -0.22 5.45
CA GLY A 28 -9.30 -0.38 5.83
C GLY A 28 -8.76 -1.55 6.65
N ARG A 29 -9.44 -2.69 6.61
CA ARG A 29 -8.92 -3.99 7.05
C ARG A 29 -8.89 -5.01 5.93
N GLY A 30 -9.72 -4.79 4.91
CA GLY A 30 -9.83 -5.65 3.74
C GLY A 30 -8.71 -5.41 2.74
N ILE A 31 -8.37 -6.48 2.04
CA ILE A 31 -7.56 -6.45 0.82
C ILE A 31 -8.51 -6.49 -0.36
N TRP A 32 -8.16 -5.78 -1.44
CA TRP A 32 -8.91 -5.85 -2.67
C TRP A 32 -8.77 -7.23 -3.31
N GLU A 33 -9.89 -7.92 -3.47
CA GLU A 33 -9.99 -9.23 -4.09
C GLU A 33 -10.78 -9.16 -5.41
N GLU A 34 -10.24 -9.79 -6.45
CA GLU A 34 -10.81 -9.83 -7.80
C GLU A 34 -10.64 -11.21 -8.44
N ASP A 35 -11.27 -11.47 -9.59
CA ASP A 35 -11.07 -12.70 -10.35
C ASP A 35 -9.63 -12.77 -10.94
N ASN A 36 -9.03 -13.97 -10.99
CA ASN A 36 -7.69 -14.18 -11.55
C ASN A 36 -7.62 -14.09 -13.07
N SER A 37 -8.76 -14.16 -13.77
CA SER A 37 -8.87 -14.06 -15.23
C SER A 37 -8.82 -12.61 -15.72
N LEU A 38 -9.06 -11.63 -14.84
CA LEU A 38 -9.09 -10.22 -15.17
C LEU A 38 -7.69 -9.63 -15.35
N ASN A 39 -7.55 -8.70 -16.29
CA ASN A 39 -6.36 -7.91 -16.47
C ASN A 39 -6.29 -6.81 -15.40
N LEU A 40 -5.19 -6.81 -14.63
CA LEU A 40 -5.00 -5.87 -13.53
C LEU A 40 -5.19 -4.40 -13.94
N ASP A 41 -4.57 -3.96 -15.03
CA ASP A 41 -4.64 -2.54 -15.38
C ASP A 41 -5.97 -2.21 -16.07
N LYS A 42 -6.38 -3.00 -17.08
CA LYS A 42 -7.54 -2.68 -17.92
C LYS A 42 -8.88 -2.92 -17.24
N ASP A 43 -9.00 -3.99 -16.47
CA ASP A 43 -10.29 -4.46 -15.95
C ASP A 43 -10.49 -4.09 -14.48
N ILE A 44 -9.41 -3.75 -13.76
CA ILE A 44 -9.44 -3.52 -12.30
C ILE A 44 -8.97 -2.12 -11.93
N LEU A 45 -7.71 -1.76 -12.17
CA LEU A 45 -7.15 -0.50 -11.67
C LEU A 45 -7.69 0.72 -12.43
N ASN A 46 -7.58 0.75 -13.76
CA ASN A 46 -7.99 1.91 -14.56
C ASN A 46 -9.49 2.22 -14.48
N PRO A 47 -10.41 1.23 -14.44
CA PRO A 47 -11.84 1.50 -14.22
C PRO A 47 -12.16 2.16 -12.87
N ASN A 48 -11.26 2.03 -11.89
CA ASN A 48 -11.35 2.67 -10.58
C ASN A 48 -10.45 3.92 -10.49
N ASP A 49 -10.06 4.49 -11.62
CA ASP A 49 -9.17 5.66 -11.74
C ASP A 49 -7.81 5.53 -11.03
N ILE A 50 -7.36 4.28 -10.81
CA ILE A 50 -6.05 3.97 -10.26
C ILE A 50 -5.13 3.59 -11.40
N TYR A 51 -4.01 4.29 -11.52
CA TYR A 51 -3.03 4.02 -12.56
C TYR A 51 -1.74 3.54 -11.93
N ARG A 52 -1.23 2.39 -12.39
CA ARG A 52 0.00 1.81 -11.85
C ARG A 52 1.25 2.51 -12.38
N LYS A 53 2.26 2.66 -11.52
CA LYS A 53 3.62 3.07 -11.85
C LYS A 53 4.51 1.82 -11.99
N GLY A 54 4.83 1.47 -13.23
CA GLY A 54 5.73 0.36 -13.55
C GLY A 54 5.11 -1.03 -13.34
N THR A 55 5.94 -2.01 -12.98
CA THR A 55 5.53 -3.41 -12.81
C THR A 55 4.96 -3.71 -11.41
N THR A 56 4.21 -4.80 -11.29
CA THR A 56 3.73 -5.29 -9.99
C THR A 56 4.82 -6.07 -9.29
N ILE A 57 4.84 -5.99 -7.97
CA ILE A 57 5.66 -6.86 -7.13
C ILE A 57 4.78 -8.03 -6.73
N LYS A 58 5.19 -9.25 -7.08
CA LYS A 58 4.54 -10.46 -6.57
C LYS A 58 4.97 -10.65 -5.12
N PHE A 59 4.02 -10.54 -4.20
CA PHE A 59 4.27 -10.80 -2.79
C PHE A 59 4.22 -12.31 -2.52
N ASP A 60 3.18 -12.97 -3.01
CA ASP A 60 3.06 -14.42 -3.06
C ASP A 60 2.32 -14.87 -4.34
N LYS A 61 1.78 -16.09 -4.35
CA LYS A 61 1.03 -16.64 -5.50
C LYS A 61 -0.29 -15.91 -5.79
N GLN A 62 -0.92 -15.33 -4.77
CA GLN A 62 -2.25 -14.72 -4.85
C GLN A 62 -2.20 -13.19 -4.77
N LEU A 63 -1.24 -12.64 -4.04
CA LEU A 63 -1.11 -11.22 -3.76
C LEU A 63 -0.10 -10.51 -4.66
N GLN A 64 -0.61 -9.54 -5.39
CA GLN A 64 0.16 -8.57 -6.16
C GLN A 64 0.09 -7.22 -5.47
N ILE A 65 1.24 -6.58 -5.27
CA ILE A 65 1.30 -5.21 -4.77
C ILE A 65 1.76 -4.29 -5.92
N CYS A 66 1.08 -3.17 -6.10
CA CYS A 66 1.31 -2.25 -7.22
C CYS A 66 1.55 -0.83 -6.74
N GLU A 67 2.64 -0.20 -7.21
CA GLU A 67 2.88 1.21 -6.91
C GLU A 67 1.92 2.05 -7.76
N VAL A 68 1.31 3.06 -7.16
CA VAL A 68 0.38 3.96 -7.83
C VAL A 68 1.13 5.14 -8.43
N ASN A 69 0.78 5.49 -9.67
CA ASN A 69 1.19 6.72 -10.31
C ASN A 69 0.33 7.88 -9.79
N THR A 70 0.89 8.66 -8.87
CA THR A 70 0.22 9.81 -8.24
C THR A 70 0.08 11.03 -9.14
N GLU A 71 0.72 11.06 -10.31
CA GLU A 71 0.52 12.13 -11.31
C GLU A 71 -0.74 11.89 -12.13
N LYS A 72 -1.17 10.63 -12.26
CA LYS A 72 -2.38 10.22 -12.99
C LYS A 72 -3.55 9.91 -12.07
N THR A 73 -3.26 9.30 -10.91
CA THR A 73 -4.27 8.90 -9.92
C THR A 73 -4.54 10.05 -8.96
N LYS A 74 -5.79 10.49 -8.88
CA LYS A 74 -6.18 11.57 -7.98
C LYS A 74 -6.43 11.03 -6.57
N ILE A 75 -5.40 11.10 -5.74
CA ILE A 75 -5.40 10.49 -4.39
C ILE A 75 -6.52 11.04 -3.49
N SER A 76 -6.95 12.29 -3.72
CA SER A 76 -8.05 12.93 -2.98
C SER A 76 -9.43 12.34 -3.25
N ASP A 77 -9.57 11.49 -4.27
CA ASP A 77 -10.86 10.86 -4.60
C ASP A 77 -11.14 9.63 -3.72
N PHE A 78 -10.19 9.27 -2.87
CA PHE A 78 -10.28 8.17 -1.91
C PHE A 78 -10.21 8.70 -0.48
N TYR A 79 -10.93 8.03 0.42
CA TYR A 79 -10.92 8.39 1.84
C TYR A 79 -9.57 8.10 2.49
N LYS A 80 -9.27 8.82 3.56
CA LYS A 80 -8.32 8.37 4.56
C LYS A 80 -9.00 7.40 5.52
N TRP A 81 -8.22 6.50 6.09
CA TRP A 81 -8.72 5.52 7.05
C TRP A 81 -9.45 6.11 8.26
N ASP A 82 -9.04 7.29 8.72
CA ASP A 82 -9.65 8.03 9.81
C ASP A 82 -10.90 8.84 9.42
N GLU A 83 -11.28 8.82 8.13
CA GLU A 83 -12.47 9.50 7.59
C GLU A 83 -13.67 8.55 7.43
N ILE A 84 -13.47 7.23 7.56
CA ILE A 84 -14.54 6.22 7.42
C ILE A 84 -14.99 5.66 8.77
N ALA A 85 -16.23 5.19 8.84
CA ALA A 85 -16.75 4.51 10.02
C ALA A 85 -15.99 3.21 10.29
N PHE A 86 -15.89 2.82 11.56
CA PHE A 86 -15.20 1.59 11.96
C PHE A 86 -15.85 0.32 11.40
N GLU A 87 -17.17 0.38 11.21
CA GLU A 87 -18.01 -0.68 10.68
C GLU A 87 -18.05 -0.70 9.14
N ASP A 88 -17.45 0.28 8.46
CA ASP A 88 -17.39 0.31 7.01
C ASP A 88 -16.47 -0.82 6.51
N THR A 89 -17.01 -1.68 5.65
CA THR A 89 -16.30 -2.82 5.06
C THR A 89 -16.19 -2.76 3.55
N GLU A 90 -16.63 -1.69 2.91
CA GLU A 90 -16.80 -1.60 1.45
C GLU A 90 -16.03 -0.42 0.83
N THR A 91 -15.75 0.62 1.61
CA THR A 91 -15.12 1.84 1.10
C THR A 91 -13.62 1.70 0.93
N PHE A 92 -13.11 2.08 -0.24
CA PHE A 92 -11.68 2.23 -0.46
C PHE A 92 -11.12 3.40 0.36
N CYS A 93 -10.07 3.12 1.12
CA CYS A 93 -9.37 4.14 1.92
C CYS A 93 -7.86 3.89 2.03
N TRP A 94 -7.12 4.97 2.20
CA TRP A 94 -5.68 4.98 2.39
C TRP A 94 -5.29 4.84 3.85
N ARG A 95 -4.50 3.80 4.16
CA ARG A 95 -3.80 3.64 5.44
C ARG A 95 -2.36 4.08 5.31
N THR A 96 -1.93 4.97 6.18
CA THR A 96 -0.57 5.53 6.16
C THR A 96 0.29 4.90 7.24
N TYR A 97 1.47 4.44 6.84
CA TYR A 97 2.50 3.91 7.72
C TYR A 97 3.77 4.74 7.55
N VAL A 98 4.38 5.11 8.67
CA VAL A 98 5.64 5.85 8.71
C VAL A 98 6.71 4.93 9.26
N TYR A 99 7.81 4.79 8.52
CA TYR A 99 8.97 4.02 8.92
C TYR A 99 10.22 4.89 8.85
N LEU A 100 11.01 4.88 9.93
CA LEU A 100 12.22 5.70 10.04
C LEU A 100 13.45 4.79 10.06
N SER A 101 14.27 4.88 9.02
CA SER A 101 15.57 4.20 8.96
C SER A 101 16.71 5.20 8.95
N GLY A 102 17.74 4.98 9.77
CA GLY A 102 18.97 5.77 9.75
C GLY A 102 20.00 5.21 8.77
N ASN A 103 21.10 5.92 8.59
CA ASN A 103 22.29 5.38 7.93
C ASN A 103 22.78 4.10 8.65
N GLY A 104 22.90 2.98 7.92
CA GLY A 104 23.30 1.68 8.47
C GLY A 104 22.11 0.77 8.80
N SER A 105 22.20 0.01 9.91
CA SER A 105 21.16 -0.90 10.40
C SER A 105 20.29 -0.30 11.52
N ALA A 106 20.36 1.01 11.73
CA ALA A 106 19.63 1.69 12.80
C ALA A 106 18.18 1.96 12.37
N ASN A 107 17.22 1.28 13.00
CA ASN A 107 15.80 1.58 12.87
C ASN A 107 15.38 2.51 14.01
N TRP A 108 14.79 3.64 13.68
CA TRP A 108 14.39 4.68 14.65
C TRP A 108 12.91 4.57 15.02
N LEU A 109 12.11 4.01 14.12
CA LEU A 109 10.70 3.68 14.36
C LEU A 109 10.37 2.39 13.62
N ASP A 110 10.01 1.37 14.39
CA ASP A 110 9.66 0.07 13.85
C ASP A 110 8.25 0.06 13.24
N ILE A 111 8.09 -0.81 12.25
CA ILE A 111 6.80 -1.10 11.64
C ILE A 111 5.94 -1.88 12.66
N PRO A 112 4.63 -1.60 12.79
CA PRO A 112 3.73 -2.37 13.67
C PRO A 112 3.87 -3.89 13.44
N THR A 113 4.29 -4.61 14.48
CA THR A 113 4.64 -6.05 14.37
C THR A 113 3.45 -6.98 14.53
N SER A 114 2.41 -6.55 15.23
CA SER A 114 1.17 -7.30 15.48
C SER A 114 0.09 -7.07 14.44
N GLU A 115 0.29 -6.10 13.54
CA GLU A 115 -0.76 -5.68 12.61
C GLU A 115 -0.83 -6.58 11.37
N ILE A 116 -2.07 -6.94 11.01
CA ILE A 116 -2.38 -7.79 9.86
C ILE A 116 -3.37 -7.08 8.94
N LEU A 117 -3.22 -7.33 7.64
CA LEU A 117 -4.16 -6.97 6.60
C LEU A 117 -4.58 -8.26 5.90
N GLY A 118 -5.85 -8.64 6.03
CA GLY A 118 -6.29 -10.01 5.74
C GLY A 118 -5.45 -11.05 6.49
N LYS A 119 -4.67 -11.85 5.77
CA LYS A 119 -3.75 -12.87 6.32
C LYS A 119 -2.27 -12.43 6.33
N TYR A 120 -1.97 -11.22 5.88
CA TYR A 120 -0.60 -10.74 5.67
C TYR A 120 -0.18 -9.81 6.79
N LYS A 121 1.04 -9.99 7.30
CA LYS A 121 1.62 -9.06 8.27
C LYS A 121 2.01 -7.77 7.57
N ILE A 122 1.57 -6.64 8.11
CA ILE A 122 1.91 -5.31 7.57
C ILE A 122 3.42 -5.10 7.52
N ARG A 123 4.15 -5.57 8.53
CA ARG A 123 5.62 -5.55 8.55
C ARG A 123 6.24 -6.16 7.30
N ASP A 124 5.76 -7.32 6.88
CA ASP A 124 6.35 -8.04 5.76
C ASP A 124 6.00 -7.33 4.43
N LEU A 125 4.78 -6.76 4.32
CA LEU A 125 4.36 -5.93 3.19
C LEU A 125 5.23 -4.68 3.05
N ILE A 126 5.41 -3.93 4.15
CA ILE A 126 6.21 -2.69 4.14
C ILE A 126 7.68 -3.00 3.85
N ALA A 127 8.24 -4.07 4.44
CA ALA A 127 9.60 -4.50 4.11
C ALA A 127 9.75 -4.78 2.61
N LYS A 128 8.76 -5.44 1.99
CA LYS A 128 8.76 -5.70 0.54
C LYS A 128 8.67 -4.40 -0.29
N ILE A 129 7.87 -3.43 0.14
CA ILE A 129 7.74 -2.12 -0.50
C ILE A 129 9.08 -1.35 -0.44
N ILE A 130 9.70 -1.30 0.74
CA ILE A 130 10.97 -0.57 0.94
C ILE A 130 12.12 -1.23 0.17
N GLN A 131 12.14 -2.56 0.07
CA GLN A 131 13.17 -3.30 -0.65
C GLN A 131 13.01 -3.25 -2.18
N LYS A 132 11.97 -2.59 -2.71
CA LYS A 132 11.79 -2.34 -4.14
C LYS A 132 12.90 -1.40 -4.63
N LYS A 133 14.09 -1.93 -4.86
CA LYS A 133 15.16 -1.33 -5.65
C LYS A 133 15.16 -1.95 -7.04
#